data_AF-A0A538GKD9-F1
#
_entry.id   AF-A0A538GKD9-F1
#
_cell.length_a   1.000
_cell.length_b   1.000
_cell.length_c   1.000
_cell.angle_alpha   90.00
_cell.angle_beta   90.00
_cell.angle_gamma   90.00
#
_symmetry.space_group_name_H-M   'P 1'
#
loop_
_entity.id
_entity.type
_entity.pdbx_description
1 polymer ?
#
loop_
_entity_poly.entity_id
_entity_poly.type
_entity_poly.pdbx_seq_one_letter_code
_entity_poly.pdbx_strand_id
1 'polypeptide(L)'
;MGIVLAAVLAVPARASAKSVAVIVVPRSAPVFSAPDAAQGLLIAGEGATVSRRGALVSLLRGELGNSVVDSGIPGGSQKISLARRPGVVTFYVTLPPPGRHHNVVRYPIAVRGPGYSGVVTSSSTHLTGLVSIADVAPSVVALRRGDRPVIRSHAVADPGAYLRDFDRRLTDAHDSRTGALLALVGLMVLLGVAALVFPSAALGRAAFLAAPSCLVVSLLLSAAAVTRPWHVFVALGLGAGALALAGGALLRPRLPLALGLVALFVFFFAALWAQPRWNSLAALGARPDGGGRFYGVNNQIATLLLSPALVLGALSGPALPGVALLVSAGIGVSTIGANGGGLLAFLVGFFALGLLLRDVRPTPAAALALVGIDAALGGSNHVTHAVGGGPGSLAGHFAHRLHLAAAYVAARWNQAVLFTASVAGLTVVALLRPRVAVLDAFLVGLVVLLLVSDNPTDIAGLGALSAIVLRVWLGRTGERLSGLD
;
A
#
# COMPACT_ATOMS: atom_id res chain seq x y z
N MET A 1 -11.48 68.86 35.07
CA MET A 1 -12.15 67.85 35.91
C MET A 1 -13.11 67.09 35.00
N GLY A 2 -13.11 65.78 34.77
CA GLY A 2 -12.27 64.65 35.13
C GLY A 2 -12.81 63.49 34.27
N ILE A 3 -11.97 62.79 33.51
CA ILE A 3 -12.38 61.63 32.71
C ILE A 3 -11.91 60.39 33.46
N VAL A 4 -12.87 59.58 33.92
CA VAL A 4 -12.63 58.31 34.62
C VAL A 4 -12.28 57.24 33.58
N LEU A 5 -11.09 56.66 33.74
CA LEU A 5 -10.55 55.56 32.95
C LEU A 5 -11.09 54.23 33.51
N ALA A 6 -11.90 53.50 32.75
CA ALA A 6 -12.27 52.12 33.08
C ALA A 6 -11.44 51.14 32.23
N ALA A 7 -10.33 50.66 32.82
CA ALA A 7 -9.54 49.57 32.25
C ALA A 7 -10.22 48.23 32.58
N VAL A 8 -10.92 47.65 31.60
CA VAL A 8 -11.37 46.26 31.68
C VAL A 8 -10.20 45.37 31.28
N LEU A 9 -9.58 44.74 32.28
CA LEU A 9 -8.62 43.65 32.12
C LEU A 9 -9.33 42.45 31.47
N ALA A 10 -9.15 42.27 30.17
CA ALA A 10 -9.47 41.02 29.49
C ALA A 10 -8.44 39.96 29.93
N VAL A 11 -8.77 39.20 30.98
CA VAL A 11 -8.10 37.95 31.29
C VAL A 11 -8.41 36.98 30.15
N PRO A 12 -7.42 36.44 29.40
CA PRO A 12 -7.70 35.38 28.45
C PRO A 12 -8.14 34.17 29.27
N ALA A 13 -9.39 33.75 29.10
CA ALA A 13 -9.88 32.49 29.63
C ALA A 13 -8.96 31.38 29.09
N ARG A 14 -8.12 30.82 29.96
CA ARG A 14 -7.44 29.55 29.69
C ARG A 14 -8.55 28.53 29.40
N ALA A 15 -8.72 28.18 28.13
CA ALA A 15 -9.57 27.07 27.73
C ALA A 15 -9.14 25.85 28.56
N SER A 16 -10.05 25.36 29.42
CA SER A 16 -9.82 24.18 30.24
C SER A 16 -9.39 23.04 29.32
N ALA A 17 -8.16 22.55 29.50
CA ALA A 17 -7.66 21.38 28.78
C ALA A 17 -8.65 20.23 29.07
N LYS A 18 -9.49 19.89 28.09
CA LYS A 18 -10.52 18.85 28.26
C LYS A 18 -9.83 17.59 28.80
N SER A 19 -10.38 16.99 29.86
CA SER A 19 -9.80 15.79 30.44
C SER A 19 -9.97 14.63 29.45
N VAL A 20 -8.87 14.27 28.76
CA VAL A 20 -8.85 13.14 27.82
C VAL A 20 -8.08 11.98 28.44
N ALA A 21 -8.76 10.85 28.58
CA ALA A 21 -8.24 9.63 29.21
C ALA A 21 -8.05 8.49 28.20
N VAL A 22 -7.06 7.64 28.45
CA VAL A 22 -6.87 6.36 27.76
C VAL A 22 -6.83 5.27 28.80
N ILE A 23 -7.68 4.27 28.67
CA ILE A 23 -7.82 3.17 29.62
C ILE A 23 -7.71 1.85 28.85
N VAL A 24 -6.80 0.99 29.31
CA VAL A 24 -6.71 -0.39 28.80
C VAL A 24 -7.70 -1.24 29.59
N VAL A 25 -8.63 -1.90 28.89
CA VAL A 25 -9.66 -2.75 29.48
C VAL A 25 -9.67 -4.15 28.86
N PRO A 26 -10.22 -5.17 29.54
CA PRO A 26 -10.43 -6.49 28.95
C PRO A 26 -11.41 -6.45 27.78
N ARG A 27 -11.26 -7.39 26.83
CA ARG A 27 -12.14 -7.53 25.65
C ARG A 27 -13.63 -7.64 26.01
N SER A 28 -13.96 -8.20 27.18
CA SER A 28 -15.32 -8.37 27.68
C SER A 28 -15.95 -7.10 28.28
N ALA A 29 -15.22 -5.97 28.30
CA ALA A 29 -15.72 -4.74 28.89
C ALA A 29 -16.99 -4.25 28.16
N PRO A 30 -18.05 -3.85 28.90
CA PRO A 30 -19.35 -3.50 28.32
C PRO A 30 -19.30 -2.26 27.42
N VAL A 31 -18.26 -1.43 27.55
CA VAL A 31 -18.07 -0.23 26.75
C VAL A 31 -17.96 -0.52 25.25
N PHE A 32 -17.51 -1.72 24.86
CA PHE A 32 -17.40 -2.12 23.45
C PHE A 32 -18.75 -2.47 22.81
N SER A 33 -19.83 -2.47 23.58
CA SER A 33 -21.20 -2.65 23.08
C SER A 33 -22.13 -1.52 23.54
N ALA A 34 -21.58 -0.48 24.15
CA ALA A 34 -22.38 0.62 24.66
C ALA A 34 -22.87 1.52 23.51
N PRO A 35 -24.16 1.92 23.51
CA PRO A 35 -24.74 2.72 22.43
C PRO A 35 -24.24 4.17 22.43
N ASP A 36 -23.76 4.66 23.58
CA ASP A 36 -23.22 6.00 23.80
C ASP A 36 -21.71 6.11 23.50
N ALA A 37 -21.12 5.08 22.88
CA ALA A 37 -19.72 5.06 22.52
C ALA A 37 -19.56 4.83 21.00
N ALA A 38 -18.57 5.49 20.40
CA ALA A 38 -18.10 5.13 19.07
C ALA A 38 -17.26 3.86 19.15
N GLN A 39 -17.63 2.82 18.41
CA GLN A 39 -17.00 1.48 18.47
C GLN A 39 -16.08 1.24 17.27
N GLY A 40 -15.06 0.39 17.41
CA GLY A 40 -14.16 0.05 16.32
C GLY A 40 -13.27 -1.16 16.55
N LEU A 41 -12.48 -1.46 15.51
CA LEU A 41 -11.43 -2.46 15.47
C LEU A 41 -10.06 -1.78 15.43
N LEU A 42 -9.11 -2.33 16.18
CA LEU A 42 -7.79 -1.80 16.43
C LEU A 42 -6.73 -2.78 15.91
N ILE A 43 -5.83 -2.27 15.08
CA ILE A 43 -4.60 -2.97 14.71
C ILE A 43 -3.50 -2.59 15.69
N ALA A 44 -2.97 -3.61 16.38
CA ALA A 44 -2.11 -3.44 17.55
C ALA A 44 -0.61 -3.36 17.22
N GLY A 45 -0.21 -3.59 15.96
CA GLY A 45 1.20 -3.57 15.55
C GLY A 45 1.36 -3.84 14.07
N GLU A 46 2.61 -3.78 13.60
CA GLU A 46 2.98 -4.00 12.21
C GLU A 46 3.79 -5.31 12.04
N GLY A 47 3.52 -6.05 10.96
CA GLY A 47 4.21 -7.28 10.58
C GLY A 47 3.47 -8.55 10.96
N ALA A 48 4.15 -9.70 10.94
CA ALA A 48 3.53 -11.02 11.06
C ALA A 48 3.14 -11.40 12.50
N THR A 49 3.74 -10.76 13.50
CA THR A 49 3.46 -11.03 14.92
C THR A 49 3.26 -9.75 15.71
N VAL A 50 2.50 -9.84 16.80
CA VAL A 50 2.28 -8.72 17.72
C VAL A 50 2.48 -9.18 19.16
N SER A 51 2.94 -8.29 20.03
CA SER A 51 3.08 -8.55 21.46
C SER A 51 2.36 -7.47 22.28
N ARG A 52 1.91 -7.82 23.49
CA ARG A 52 1.29 -6.85 24.42
C ARG A 52 2.23 -5.68 24.72
N ARG A 53 3.52 -5.97 24.89
CA ARG A 53 4.56 -4.96 25.17
C ARG A 53 4.72 -4.00 23.99
N GLY A 54 4.89 -4.52 22.77
CA GLY A 54 4.99 -3.70 21.56
C GLY A 54 3.75 -2.82 21.38
N ALA A 55 2.56 -3.41 21.48
CA ALA A 55 1.29 -2.70 21.35
C ALA A 55 1.11 -1.59 22.41
N LEU A 56 1.48 -1.85 23.67
CA LEU A 56 1.45 -0.83 24.73
C LEU A 56 2.40 0.33 24.40
N VAL A 57 3.62 0.04 23.96
CA VAL A 57 4.56 1.09 23.60
C VAL A 57 4.06 1.89 22.39
N SER A 58 3.52 1.22 21.37
CA SER A 58 2.88 1.88 20.22
C SER A 58 1.71 2.77 20.61
N LEU A 59 0.86 2.32 21.54
CA LEU A 59 -0.24 3.12 22.10
C LEU A 59 0.27 4.40 22.77
N LEU A 60 1.37 4.29 23.53
CA LEU A 60 1.89 5.40 24.33
C LEU A 60 2.71 6.40 23.51
N ARG A 61 3.41 5.92 22.47
CA ARG A 61 4.28 6.72 21.60
C ARG A 61 3.59 7.22 20.33
N GLY A 62 2.48 6.60 19.95
CA GLY A 62 1.75 6.94 18.73
C GLY A 62 2.50 6.56 17.45
N GLU A 63 3.23 5.44 17.49
CA GLU A 63 4.05 4.93 16.37
C GLU A 63 3.92 3.41 16.32
N LEU A 64 3.85 2.81 15.13
CA LEU A 64 3.81 1.35 14.97
C LEU A 64 5.22 0.77 15.03
N GLY A 65 5.39 -0.29 15.83
CA GLY A 65 6.62 -1.08 15.80
C GLY A 65 6.49 -2.22 14.80
N ASN A 66 7.49 -2.39 13.92
CA ASN A 66 7.56 -3.51 12.99
C ASN A 66 8.09 -4.76 13.70
N SER A 67 7.35 -5.88 13.64
CA SER A 67 7.66 -7.11 14.38
C SER A 67 9.01 -7.77 14.04
N VAL A 68 9.61 -7.43 12.90
CA VAL A 68 10.92 -7.94 12.46
C VAL A 68 12.06 -7.17 13.15
N VAL A 69 11.82 -5.92 13.56
CA VAL A 69 12.83 -5.03 14.18
C VAL A 69 12.48 -4.78 15.63
N ASP A 70 13.47 -4.86 16.52
CA ASP A 70 13.33 -4.57 17.96
C ASP A 70 12.12 -5.25 18.62
N SER A 71 11.76 -6.45 18.13
CA SER A 71 10.59 -7.22 18.58
C SER A 71 9.25 -6.46 18.52
N GLY A 72 9.11 -5.50 17.59
CA GLY A 72 7.90 -4.69 17.42
C GLY A 72 7.76 -3.55 18.43
N ILE A 73 8.85 -3.10 19.05
CA ILE A 73 8.87 -1.92 19.91
C ILE A 73 9.25 -0.70 19.06
N PRO A 74 8.35 0.28 18.84
CA PRO A 74 8.69 1.47 18.05
C PRO A 74 9.69 2.36 18.79
N GLY A 75 10.42 3.20 18.05
CA GLY A 75 11.29 4.24 18.61
C GLY A 75 10.52 5.38 19.31
N GLY A 76 11.22 6.47 19.63
CA GLY A 76 10.62 7.72 20.10
C GLY A 76 10.26 7.80 21.58
N SER A 77 9.82 8.98 22.00
CA SER A 77 9.41 9.27 23.38
C SER A 77 7.92 9.02 23.61
N GLN A 78 7.55 8.70 24.84
CA GLN A 78 6.16 8.57 25.26
C GLN A 78 5.40 9.90 25.12
N LYS A 79 4.26 9.90 24.43
CA LYS A 79 3.43 11.09 24.18
C LYS A 79 2.26 11.19 25.15
N ILE A 80 1.76 10.06 25.66
CA ILE A 80 0.63 9.99 26.60
C ILE A 80 0.92 9.02 27.74
N SER A 81 0.10 9.07 28.81
CA SER A 81 0.11 8.09 29.90
C SER A 81 -1.29 7.50 30.06
N LEU A 82 -1.37 6.25 30.53
CA LEU A 82 -2.65 5.61 30.83
C LEU A 82 -3.31 6.26 32.05
N ALA A 83 -4.61 6.47 31.96
CA ALA A 83 -5.43 6.98 33.05
C ALA A 83 -5.98 5.84 33.91
N ARG A 84 -6.23 6.13 35.19
CA ARG A 84 -6.91 5.21 36.12
C ARG A 84 -8.42 5.41 36.18
N ARG A 85 -8.91 6.57 35.72
CA ARG A 85 -10.32 6.96 35.74
C ARG A 85 -10.73 7.58 34.40
N PRO A 86 -12.00 7.45 33.99
CA PRO A 86 -12.51 8.11 32.79
C PRO A 86 -12.37 9.63 32.85
N GLY A 87 -12.15 10.25 31.68
CA GLY A 87 -12.24 11.70 31.46
C GLY A 87 -13.49 12.08 30.68
N VAL A 88 -13.60 13.35 30.30
CA VAL A 88 -14.69 13.87 29.44
C VAL A 88 -14.74 13.14 28.09
N VAL A 89 -13.57 12.88 27.50
CA VAL A 89 -13.42 11.95 26.37
C VAL A 89 -12.50 10.82 26.80
N THR A 90 -12.94 9.58 26.66
CA THR A 90 -12.19 8.40 27.09
C THR A 90 -12.05 7.40 25.95
N PHE A 91 -10.81 7.05 25.64
CA PHE A 91 -10.46 5.96 24.73
C PHE A 91 -10.29 4.68 25.55
N TYR A 92 -11.14 3.69 25.30
CA TYR A 92 -11.05 2.35 25.84
C TYR A 92 -10.42 1.43 24.80
N VAL A 93 -9.29 0.82 25.13
CA VAL A 93 -8.54 -0.03 24.21
C VAL A 93 -8.29 -1.40 24.81
N THR A 94 -8.36 -2.43 23.99
CA THR A 94 -7.88 -3.77 24.36
C THR A 94 -6.51 -4.00 23.76
N LEU A 95 -5.58 -4.54 24.56
CA LEU A 95 -4.26 -4.94 24.09
C LEU A 95 -4.19 -6.46 23.84
N PRO A 96 -3.24 -6.92 23.01
CA PRO A 96 -2.93 -8.35 22.88
C PRO A 96 -2.70 -9.03 24.23
N PRO A 97 -3.00 -10.33 24.35
CA PRO A 97 -2.60 -11.13 25.51
C PRO A 97 -1.07 -11.11 25.70
N PRO A 98 -0.56 -11.43 26.91
CA PRO A 98 0.87 -11.63 27.12
C PRO A 98 1.46 -12.64 26.11
N GLY A 99 2.72 -12.46 25.73
CA GLY A 99 3.41 -13.27 24.72
C GLY A 99 3.40 -12.66 23.31
N ARG A 100 3.87 -13.45 22.33
CA ARG A 100 3.88 -13.13 20.90
C ARG A 100 2.78 -13.92 20.21
N HIS A 101 1.99 -13.23 19.41
CA HIS A 101 0.81 -13.79 18.73
C HIS A 101 0.87 -13.46 17.25
N HIS A 102 0.18 -14.26 16.42
CA HIS A 102 0.04 -13.94 15.01
C HIS A 102 -0.79 -12.65 14.83
N ASN A 103 -0.31 -11.73 14.00
CA ASN A 103 -0.93 -10.41 13.81
C ASN A 103 -2.05 -10.46 12.76
N VAL A 104 -3.09 -11.23 13.07
CA VAL A 104 -4.31 -11.33 12.25
C VAL A 104 -5.56 -10.98 13.04
N VAL A 105 -5.44 -10.85 14.37
CA VAL A 105 -6.56 -10.54 15.26
C VAL A 105 -6.68 -9.02 15.41
N ARG A 106 -7.88 -8.50 15.17
CA ARG A 106 -8.25 -7.12 15.47
C ARG A 106 -8.78 -7.04 16.92
N TYR A 107 -8.38 -6.01 17.63
CA TYR A 107 -8.79 -5.79 19.03
C TYR A 107 -9.88 -4.71 19.10
N PRO A 108 -10.83 -4.76 20.05
CA PRO A 108 -11.83 -3.72 20.11
C PRO A 108 -11.27 -2.41 20.68
N ILE A 109 -11.75 -1.30 20.13
CA ILE A 109 -11.60 0.05 20.66
C ILE A 109 -13.00 0.69 20.82
N ALA A 110 -13.16 1.51 21.85
CA ALA A 110 -14.33 2.38 21.99
C ALA A 110 -13.90 3.78 22.43
N VAL A 111 -14.57 4.81 21.92
CA VAL A 111 -14.38 6.19 22.36
C VAL A 111 -15.70 6.71 22.88
N ARG A 112 -15.73 7.09 24.16
CA ARG A 112 -16.91 7.66 24.81
C ARG A 112 -16.65 9.12 25.14
N GLY A 113 -17.60 9.98 24.82
CA GLY A 113 -17.56 11.41 25.15
C GLY A 113 -18.27 12.25 24.10
N PRO A 114 -18.38 13.57 24.32
CA PRO A 114 -19.03 14.48 23.39
C PRO A 114 -18.45 14.37 21.97
N GLY A 115 -19.32 14.20 20.97
CA GLY A 115 -18.93 14.10 19.56
C GLY A 115 -18.48 12.70 19.10
N TYR A 116 -18.55 11.68 19.95
CA TYR A 116 -18.25 10.29 19.59
C TYR A 116 -19.49 9.40 19.70
N SER A 117 -19.99 8.92 18.56
CA SER A 117 -21.08 7.94 18.47
C SER A 117 -20.96 7.09 17.19
N GLY A 118 -21.59 5.91 17.18
CA GLY A 118 -21.59 5.03 16.01
C GLY A 118 -20.27 4.25 15.88
N VAL A 119 -19.56 4.44 14.77
CA VAL A 119 -18.32 3.72 14.44
C VAL A 119 -17.16 4.69 14.34
N VAL A 120 -15.99 4.32 14.89
CA VAL A 120 -14.77 5.15 14.78
C VAL A 120 -14.25 5.21 13.35
N THR A 121 -13.65 6.33 12.99
CA THR A 121 -12.93 6.52 11.72
C THR A 121 -11.52 7.03 12.00
N SER A 122 -10.55 6.67 11.16
CA SER A 122 -9.20 7.24 11.22
C SER A 122 -8.83 7.82 9.85
N SER A 123 -8.29 9.04 9.85
CA SER A 123 -7.70 9.63 8.64
C SER A 123 -6.40 8.94 8.21
N SER A 124 -5.79 8.09 9.05
CA SER A 124 -4.60 7.31 8.68
C SER A 124 -4.97 6.01 7.97
N THR A 125 -6.09 5.39 8.34
CA THR A 125 -6.50 4.09 7.77
C THR A 125 -7.41 4.25 6.55
N HIS A 126 -8.17 5.36 6.46
CA HIS A 126 -9.23 5.56 5.47
C HIS A 126 -10.32 4.46 5.47
N LEU A 127 -10.39 3.67 6.55
CA LEU A 127 -11.32 2.56 6.70
C LEU A 127 -12.21 2.80 7.91
N THR A 128 -13.48 3.08 7.68
CA THR A 128 -14.49 3.20 8.74
C THR A 128 -14.53 1.91 9.55
N GLY A 129 -14.39 2.03 10.86
CA GLY A 129 -14.35 0.92 11.80
C GLY A 129 -12.97 0.31 12.02
N LEU A 130 -11.91 0.75 11.31
CA LEU A 130 -10.54 0.31 11.55
C LEU A 130 -9.65 1.47 11.96
N VAL A 131 -8.91 1.32 13.05
CA VAL A 131 -7.92 2.30 13.53
C VAL A 131 -6.58 1.64 13.80
N SER A 132 -5.50 2.38 13.58
CA SER A 132 -4.18 1.98 14.04
C SER A 132 -4.04 2.34 15.52
N ILE A 133 -3.41 1.48 16.32
CA ILE A 133 -3.07 1.80 17.71
C ILE A 133 -2.18 3.04 17.83
N ALA A 134 -1.38 3.30 16.79
CA ALA A 134 -0.54 4.50 16.70
C ALA A 134 -1.36 5.80 16.57
N ASP A 135 -2.63 5.75 16.13
CA ASP A 135 -3.48 6.94 15.98
C ASP A 135 -4.05 7.45 17.31
N VAL A 136 -4.00 6.63 18.37
CA VAL A 136 -4.60 6.97 19.67
C VAL A 136 -3.83 8.09 20.37
N ALA A 137 -2.50 7.99 20.49
CA ALA A 137 -1.69 9.00 21.17
C ALA A 137 -1.81 10.39 20.50
N PRO A 138 -1.64 10.52 19.16
CA PRO A 138 -1.82 11.78 18.47
C PRO A 138 -3.23 12.35 18.62
N SER A 139 -4.27 11.51 18.58
CA SER A 139 -5.65 11.95 18.79
C SER A 139 -5.88 12.52 20.19
N VAL A 140 -5.33 11.88 21.21
CA VAL A 140 -5.41 12.36 22.60
C VAL A 140 -4.68 13.68 22.76
N VAL A 141 -3.49 13.82 22.17
CA VAL A 141 -2.73 15.09 22.20
C VAL A 141 -3.50 16.20 21.49
N ALA A 142 -4.07 15.93 20.31
CA ALA A 142 -4.88 16.89 19.55
C ALA A 142 -6.09 17.35 20.36
N LEU A 143 -6.87 16.43 20.94
CA LEU A 143 -8.04 16.77 21.76
C LEU A 143 -7.70 17.61 22.99
N ARG A 144 -6.55 17.34 23.65
CA ARG A 144 -6.08 18.15 24.79
C ARG A 144 -5.72 19.57 24.39
N ARG A 145 -5.27 19.78 23.15
CA ARG A 145 -4.94 21.08 22.57
C ARG A 145 -6.14 21.79 21.95
N GLY A 146 -7.27 21.11 21.81
CA GLY A 146 -8.44 21.62 21.10
C GLY A 146 -8.34 21.49 19.58
N ASP A 147 -7.36 20.75 19.08
CA ASP A 147 -7.15 20.49 17.66
C ASP A 147 -8.06 19.35 17.15
N ARG A 148 -8.15 19.21 15.82
CA ARG A 148 -8.87 18.11 15.19
C ARG A 148 -8.11 16.78 15.40
N PRO A 149 -8.72 15.75 16.03
CA PRO A 149 -8.07 14.45 16.20
C PRO A 149 -8.04 13.63 14.92
N VAL A 150 -7.09 12.70 14.85
CA VAL A 150 -6.98 11.68 13.78
C VAL A 150 -8.16 10.71 13.85
N ILE A 151 -8.48 10.22 15.07
CA ILE A 151 -9.62 9.35 15.33
C ILE A 151 -10.88 10.18 15.55
N ARG A 152 -11.87 9.96 14.70
CA ARG A 152 -13.20 10.58 14.75
C ARG A 152 -14.27 9.49 14.80
N SER A 153 -15.54 9.86 14.66
CA SER A 153 -16.63 8.90 14.55
C SER A 153 -17.57 9.24 13.40
N HIS A 154 -18.34 8.24 12.99
CA HIS A 154 -19.35 8.31 11.96
C HIS A 154 -20.61 7.57 12.44
N ALA A 155 -21.77 8.18 12.27
CA ALA A 155 -23.03 7.57 12.66
C ALA A 155 -23.31 6.33 11.80
N VAL A 156 -23.64 5.22 12.46
CA VAL A 156 -24.07 3.96 11.84
C VAL A 156 -25.18 3.41 12.71
N ALA A 157 -26.26 2.92 12.11
CA ALA A 157 -27.45 2.47 12.84
C ALA A 157 -27.17 1.28 13.78
N ASP A 158 -26.41 0.29 13.30
CA ASP A 158 -25.93 -0.85 14.10
C ASP A 158 -24.40 -0.98 13.98
N PRO A 159 -23.63 -0.29 14.86
CA PRO A 159 -22.18 -0.40 14.88
C PRO A 159 -21.69 -1.83 15.10
N GLY A 160 -22.39 -2.61 15.92
CA GLY A 160 -22.00 -3.97 16.27
C GLY A 160 -22.09 -4.92 15.08
N ALA A 161 -23.21 -4.91 14.36
CA ALA A 161 -23.36 -5.71 13.15
C ALA A 161 -22.40 -5.27 12.05
N TYR A 162 -22.22 -3.96 11.87
CA TYR A 162 -21.27 -3.41 10.90
C TYR A 162 -19.84 -3.90 11.16
N LEU A 163 -19.35 -3.79 12.41
CA LEU A 163 -17.99 -4.19 12.76
C LEU A 163 -17.80 -5.70 12.67
N ARG A 164 -18.81 -6.51 13.05
CA ARG A 164 -18.74 -7.97 12.87
C ARG A 164 -18.65 -8.37 11.40
N ASP A 165 -19.43 -7.76 10.53
CA ASP A 165 -19.36 -8.02 9.09
C ASP A 165 -18.01 -7.59 8.52
N PHE A 166 -17.56 -6.40 8.87
CA PHE A 166 -16.28 -5.87 8.41
C PHE A 166 -15.08 -6.71 8.89
N ASP A 167 -15.08 -7.17 10.15
CA ASP A 167 -14.07 -8.06 10.70
C ASP A 167 -14.04 -9.42 9.98
N ARG A 168 -15.23 -9.97 9.67
CA ARG A 168 -15.36 -11.19 8.86
C ARG A 168 -14.72 -11.01 7.48
N ARG A 169 -15.06 -9.92 6.80
CA ARG A 169 -14.52 -9.61 5.46
C ARG A 169 -13.01 -9.41 5.46
N LEU A 170 -12.44 -8.81 6.50
CA LEU A 170 -10.98 -8.70 6.66
C LEU A 170 -10.31 -10.07 6.79
N THR A 171 -10.91 -10.96 7.59
CA THR A 171 -10.43 -12.35 7.77
C THR A 171 -10.50 -13.13 6.47
N ASP A 172 -11.66 -13.11 5.82
CA ASP A 172 -11.88 -13.82 4.57
C ASP A 172 -10.94 -13.31 3.45
N ALA A 173 -10.70 -11.99 3.39
CA ALA A 173 -9.75 -11.39 2.46
C ALA A 173 -8.32 -11.85 2.74
N HIS A 174 -7.92 -11.94 4.01
CA HIS A 174 -6.62 -12.49 4.43
C HIS A 174 -6.46 -13.95 3.98
N ASP A 175 -7.45 -14.80 4.28
CA ASP A 175 -7.43 -16.22 3.96
C ASP A 175 -7.45 -16.49 2.44
N SER A 176 -8.05 -15.58 1.67
CA SER A 176 -8.10 -15.65 0.20
C SER A 176 -6.78 -15.31 -0.48
N ARG A 177 -5.82 -14.66 0.21
CA ARG A 177 -4.60 -14.13 -0.43
C ARG A 177 -3.74 -15.21 -1.06
N THR A 178 -3.53 -16.32 -0.36
CA THR A 178 -2.70 -17.42 -0.87
C THR A 178 -3.31 -17.98 -2.15
N GLY A 179 -4.62 -18.24 -2.15
CA GLY A 179 -5.34 -18.68 -3.35
C GLY A 179 -5.21 -17.65 -4.47
N ALA A 180 -5.46 -16.37 -4.19
CA ALA A 180 -5.37 -15.33 -5.20
C ALA A 180 -3.96 -15.19 -5.80
N LEU A 181 -2.90 -15.32 -5.00
CA LEU A 181 -1.52 -15.33 -5.47
C LEU A 181 -1.23 -16.55 -6.34
N LEU A 182 -1.71 -17.74 -5.95
CA LEU A 182 -1.60 -18.95 -6.78
C LEU A 182 -2.33 -18.81 -8.11
N ALA A 183 -3.52 -18.21 -8.12
CA ALA A 183 -4.26 -17.93 -9.35
C ALA A 183 -3.49 -16.94 -10.26
N LEU A 184 -2.96 -15.85 -9.69
CA LEU A 184 -2.14 -14.88 -10.41
C LEU A 184 -0.89 -15.54 -11.03
N VAL A 185 -0.08 -16.23 -10.21
CA VAL A 185 1.14 -16.88 -10.67
C VAL A 185 0.83 -17.99 -11.68
N GLY A 186 -0.17 -18.82 -11.38
CA GLY A 186 -0.62 -19.90 -12.25
C GLY A 186 -1.07 -19.38 -13.61
N LEU A 187 -1.82 -18.27 -13.65
CA LEU A 187 -2.28 -17.67 -14.90
C LEU A 187 -1.12 -17.07 -15.71
N MET A 188 -0.21 -16.34 -15.06
CA MET A 188 0.99 -15.79 -15.73
C MET A 188 1.87 -16.91 -16.31
N VAL A 189 2.08 -17.99 -15.56
CA VAL A 189 2.86 -19.16 -16.02
C VAL A 189 2.13 -19.88 -17.14
N LEU A 190 0.84 -20.20 -16.97
CA LEU A 190 0.05 -20.93 -17.97
C LEU A 190 0.01 -20.19 -19.31
N LEU A 191 -0.34 -18.90 -19.29
CA LEU A 191 -0.40 -18.10 -20.52
C LEU A 191 1.00 -17.81 -21.08
N GLY A 192 2.00 -17.61 -20.23
CA GLY A 192 3.38 -17.43 -20.65
C GLY A 192 3.95 -18.67 -21.35
N VAL A 193 3.72 -19.86 -20.79
CA VAL A 193 4.09 -21.14 -21.40
C VAL A 193 3.30 -21.36 -22.69
N ALA A 194 2.00 -21.08 -22.71
CA ALA A 194 1.20 -21.15 -23.92
C ALA A 194 1.74 -20.22 -25.02
N ALA A 195 2.12 -18.98 -24.69
CA ALA A 195 2.73 -18.05 -25.63
C ALA A 195 4.15 -18.48 -26.08
N LEU A 196 4.87 -19.28 -25.27
CA LEU A 196 6.12 -19.90 -25.68
C LEU A 196 5.90 -21.06 -26.65
N VAL A 197 4.92 -21.93 -26.38
CA VAL A 197 4.65 -23.13 -27.19
C VAL A 197 3.96 -22.76 -28.50
N PHE A 198 3.02 -21.82 -28.45
CA PHE A 198 2.22 -21.40 -29.60
C PHE A 198 2.63 -20.00 -30.04
N PRO A 199 3.08 -19.80 -31.30
CA PRO A 199 3.54 -18.50 -31.82
C PRO A 199 2.36 -17.56 -32.12
N SER A 200 1.54 -17.27 -31.12
CA SER A 200 0.35 -16.40 -31.24
C SER A 200 0.59 -15.07 -30.55
N ALA A 201 0.47 -13.98 -31.32
CA ALA A 201 0.53 -12.63 -30.79
C ALA A 201 -0.55 -12.36 -29.73
N ALA A 202 -1.74 -12.93 -29.92
CA ALA A 202 -2.84 -12.81 -28.96
C ALA A 202 -2.52 -13.50 -27.63
N LEU A 203 -1.86 -14.67 -27.65
CA LEU A 203 -1.44 -15.35 -26.42
C LEU A 203 -0.32 -14.61 -25.71
N GLY A 204 0.64 -14.03 -26.45
CA GLY A 204 1.68 -13.18 -25.87
C GLY A 204 1.09 -11.97 -25.13
N ARG A 205 0.14 -11.27 -25.76
CA ARG A 205 -0.59 -10.16 -25.10
C ARG A 205 -1.43 -10.63 -23.92
N ALA A 206 -2.12 -11.77 -24.04
CA ALA A 206 -2.90 -12.33 -22.94
C ALA A 206 -2.00 -12.65 -21.73
N ALA A 207 -0.83 -13.24 -21.97
CA ALA A 207 0.15 -13.47 -20.91
C ALA A 207 0.55 -12.15 -20.23
N PHE A 208 0.87 -11.11 -21.01
CA PHE A 208 1.18 -9.78 -20.49
C PHE A 208 0.03 -9.16 -19.68
N LEU A 209 -1.21 -9.32 -20.15
CA LEU A 209 -2.39 -8.77 -19.50
C LEU A 209 -2.88 -9.62 -18.31
N ALA A 210 -2.31 -10.79 -18.04
CA ALA A 210 -2.73 -11.66 -16.93
C ALA A 210 -2.66 -10.95 -15.58
N ALA A 211 -1.51 -10.35 -15.26
CA ALA A 211 -1.30 -9.62 -14.01
C ALA A 211 -2.28 -8.44 -13.81
N PRO A 212 -2.40 -7.48 -14.74
CA PRO A 212 -3.34 -6.37 -14.57
C PRO A 212 -4.80 -6.85 -14.58
N SER A 213 -5.14 -7.92 -15.31
CA SER A 213 -6.48 -8.52 -15.26
C SER A 213 -6.80 -9.07 -13.87
N CYS A 214 -5.84 -9.74 -13.22
CA CYS A 214 -6.00 -10.21 -11.84
C CYS A 214 -6.22 -9.05 -10.87
N LEU A 215 -5.52 -7.92 -11.03
CA LEU A 215 -5.72 -6.74 -10.19
C LEU A 215 -7.14 -6.16 -10.35
N VAL A 216 -7.59 -5.99 -11.60
CA VAL A 216 -8.95 -5.49 -11.90
C VAL A 216 -10.00 -6.43 -11.32
N VAL A 217 -9.92 -7.72 -11.62
CA VAL A 217 -10.90 -8.71 -11.16
C VAL A 217 -10.87 -8.84 -9.63
N SER A 218 -9.71 -8.78 -8.99
CA SER A 218 -9.63 -8.80 -7.52
C SER A 218 -10.31 -7.59 -6.88
N LEU A 219 -10.25 -6.40 -7.49
CA LEU A 219 -11.00 -5.22 -7.02
C LEU A 219 -12.51 -5.40 -7.22
N LEU A 220 -12.93 -5.90 -8.38
CA LEU A 220 -14.34 -6.14 -8.68
C LEU A 220 -14.96 -7.19 -7.75
N LEU A 221 -14.24 -8.28 -7.46
CA LEU A 221 -14.68 -9.29 -6.49
C LEU A 221 -14.84 -8.71 -5.09
N SER A 222 -13.91 -7.84 -4.66
CA SER A 222 -14.01 -7.13 -3.39
C SER A 222 -15.20 -6.17 -3.34
N ALA A 223 -15.45 -5.44 -4.43
CA ALA A 223 -16.59 -4.55 -4.58
C ALA A 223 -17.92 -5.33 -4.50
N ALA A 224 -17.98 -6.50 -5.13
CA ALA A 224 -19.10 -7.43 -5.07
C ALA A 224 -19.19 -8.23 -3.75
N ALA A 225 -18.33 -7.94 -2.78
CA ALA A 225 -18.25 -8.64 -1.49
C ALA A 225 -18.07 -10.17 -1.61
N VAL A 226 -17.39 -10.64 -2.66
CA VAL A 226 -16.99 -12.04 -2.80
C VAL A 226 -15.75 -12.25 -1.94
N THR A 227 -15.95 -12.87 -0.76
CA THR A 227 -14.88 -13.01 0.23
C THR A 227 -14.43 -14.45 0.48
N ARG A 228 -15.25 -15.44 0.18
CA ARG A 228 -14.93 -16.85 0.44
C ARG A 228 -13.70 -17.31 -0.38
N PRO A 229 -12.65 -17.90 0.24
CA PRO A 229 -11.39 -18.22 -0.42
C PRO A 229 -11.51 -19.00 -1.72
N TRP A 230 -12.32 -20.06 -1.74
CA TRP A 230 -12.53 -20.87 -2.95
C TRP A 230 -13.22 -20.10 -4.07
N HIS A 231 -14.21 -19.27 -3.75
CA HIS A 231 -14.93 -18.47 -4.73
C HIS A 231 -14.00 -17.40 -5.31
N VAL A 232 -13.18 -16.76 -4.46
CA VAL A 232 -12.17 -15.81 -4.90
C VAL A 232 -11.16 -16.48 -5.83
N PHE A 233 -10.61 -17.64 -5.46
CA PHE A 233 -9.66 -18.37 -6.30
C PHE A 233 -10.23 -18.69 -7.69
N VAL A 234 -11.40 -19.31 -7.75
CA VAL A 234 -12.03 -19.72 -9.01
C VAL A 234 -12.46 -18.51 -9.84
N ALA A 235 -13.17 -17.55 -9.23
CA ALA A 235 -13.66 -16.37 -9.95
C ALA A 235 -12.52 -15.46 -10.40
N LEU A 236 -11.44 -15.35 -9.63
CA LEU A 236 -10.24 -14.61 -10.03
C LEU A 236 -9.56 -15.32 -11.20
N GLY A 237 -9.34 -16.64 -11.12
CA GLY A 237 -8.71 -17.40 -12.20
C GLY A 237 -9.50 -17.34 -13.50
N LEU A 238 -10.80 -17.62 -13.46
CA LEU A 238 -11.68 -17.60 -14.63
C LEU A 238 -11.89 -16.17 -15.16
N GLY A 239 -12.22 -15.23 -14.28
CA GLY A 239 -12.48 -13.85 -14.66
C GLY A 239 -11.24 -13.16 -15.22
N ALA A 240 -10.08 -13.31 -14.56
CA ALA A 240 -8.84 -12.72 -15.04
C ALA A 240 -8.33 -13.43 -16.28
N GLY A 241 -8.49 -14.76 -16.38
CA GLY A 241 -8.16 -15.51 -17.59
C GLY A 241 -9.00 -15.07 -18.79
N ALA A 242 -10.31 -14.96 -18.62
CA ALA A 242 -11.21 -14.46 -19.66
C ALA A 242 -10.87 -13.03 -20.08
N LEU A 243 -10.63 -12.13 -19.11
CA LEU A 243 -10.27 -10.74 -19.37
C LEU A 243 -8.91 -10.64 -20.09
N ALA A 244 -7.92 -11.43 -19.68
CA ALA A 244 -6.61 -11.47 -20.31
C ALA A 244 -6.67 -12.02 -21.74
N LEU A 245 -7.42 -13.10 -21.97
CA LEU A 245 -7.61 -13.68 -23.31
C LEU A 245 -8.39 -12.75 -24.23
N ALA A 246 -9.46 -12.12 -23.74
CA ALA A 246 -10.21 -11.12 -24.49
C ALA A 246 -9.34 -9.91 -24.81
N GLY A 247 -8.57 -9.40 -23.84
CA GLY A 247 -7.59 -8.34 -24.05
C GLY A 247 -6.52 -8.74 -25.06
N GLY A 248 -6.01 -9.97 -25.00
CA GLY A 248 -5.07 -10.51 -25.97
C GLY A 248 -5.64 -10.54 -27.39
N ALA A 249 -6.91 -10.93 -27.55
CA ALA A 249 -7.57 -10.95 -28.84
C ALA A 249 -7.92 -9.56 -29.39
N LEU A 250 -8.40 -8.65 -28.53
CA LEU A 250 -9.00 -7.37 -28.92
C LEU A 250 -8.02 -6.19 -28.89
N LEU A 251 -7.10 -6.15 -27.92
CA LEU A 251 -6.17 -5.03 -27.72
C LEU A 251 -4.92 -5.22 -28.58
N ARG A 252 -5.10 -5.10 -29.90
CA ARG A 252 -3.99 -5.08 -30.86
C ARG A 252 -2.99 -3.97 -30.49
N PRO A 253 -1.68 -4.16 -30.77
CA PRO A 253 -0.67 -3.17 -30.45
C PRO A 253 -0.98 -1.81 -31.09
N ARG A 254 -0.47 -0.73 -30.49
CA ARG A 254 -0.77 0.70 -30.76
C ARG A 254 -2.01 1.19 -30.01
N LEU A 255 -2.93 1.86 -30.70
CA LEU A 255 -4.02 2.62 -30.09
C LEU A 255 -4.94 1.75 -29.20
N PRO A 256 -5.42 0.56 -29.62
CA PRO A 256 -6.30 -0.25 -28.77
C PRO A 256 -5.63 -0.63 -27.45
N LEU A 257 -4.39 -1.11 -27.51
CA LEU A 257 -3.63 -1.45 -26.30
C LEU A 257 -3.34 -0.22 -25.43
N ALA A 258 -2.95 0.92 -26.03
CA ALA A 258 -2.73 2.15 -25.29
C ALA A 258 -4.00 2.60 -24.55
N LEU A 259 -5.15 2.59 -25.23
CA LEU A 259 -6.45 2.93 -24.62
C LEU A 259 -6.83 1.93 -23.53
N GLY A 260 -6.59 0.63 -23.73
CA GLY A 260 -6.82 -0.39 -22.71
C GLY A 260 -5.97 -0.20 -21.46
N LEU A 261 -4.70 0.17 -21.62
CA LEU A 261 -3.79 0.47 -20.51
C LEU A 261 -4.15 1.80 -19.81
N VAL A 262 -4.56 2.82 -20.57
CA VAL A 262 -5.11 4.06 -19.98
C VAL A 262 -6.35 3.73 -19.15
N ALA A 263 -7.28 2.95 -19.69
CA ALA A 263 -8.49 2.53 -18.99
C ALA A 263 -8.16 1.75 -17.71
N LEU A 264 -7.15 0.87 -17.74
CA LEU A 264 -6.64 0.17 -16.55
C LEU A 264 -6.20 1.16 -15.47
N PHE A 265 -5.31 2.10 -15.79
CA PHE A 265 -4.79 3.06 -14.80
C PHE A 265 -5.88 4.00 -14.28
N VAL A 266 -6.75 4.50 -15.17
CA VAL A 266 -7.90 5.34 -14.78
C VAL A 266 -8.83 4.58 -13.85
N PHE A 267 -9.23 3.36 -14.21
CA PHE A 267 -10.09 2.52 -13.36
C PHE A 267 -9.44 2.26 -12.01
N PHE A 268 -8.16 1.86 -12.00
CA PHE A 268 -7.47 1.50 -10.77
C PHE A 268 -7.30 2.71 -9.83
N PHE A 269 -6.83 3.85 -10.34
CA PHE A 269 -6.67 5.06 -9.54
C PHE A 269 -8.02 5.64 -9.10
N ALA A 270 -9.04 5.61 -9.94
CA ALA A 270 -10.39 6.03 -9.56
C ALA A 270 -10.95 5.13 -8.44
N ALA A 271 -10.76 3.81 -8.52
CA ALA A 271 -11.18 2.87 -7.48
C ALA A 271 -10.45 3.13 -6.16
N LEU A 272 -9.14 3.36 -6.20
CA LEU A 272 -8.35 3.68 -5.00
C LEU A 272 -8.75 5.03 -4.38
N TRP A 273 -9.04 6.03 -5.19
CA TRP A 273 -9.48 7.35 -4.73
C TRP A 273 -10.90 7.32 -4.13
N ALA A 274 -11.86 6.76 -4.88
CA ALA A 274 -13.27 6.83 -4.53
C ALA A 274 -13.69 5.74 -3.53
N GLN A 275 -13.06 4.57 -3.59
CA GLN A 275 -13.42 3.39 -2.79
C GLN A 275 -12.17 2.69 -2.23
N PRO A 276 -11.39 3.33 -1.32
CA PRO A 276 -10.21 2.72 -0.70
C PRO A 276 -10.48 1.34 -0.07
N ARG A 277 -11.72 1.14 0.40
CA ARG A 277 -12.20 -0.12 0.97
C ARG A 277 -12.15 -1.28 -0.02
N TRP A 278 -12.41 -1.06 -1.32
CA TRP A 278 -12.36 -2.13 -2.31
C TRP A 278 -10.96 -2.72 -2.42
N ASN A 279 -9.95 -1.85 -2.48
CA ASN A 279 -8.56 -2.28 -2.48
C ASN A 279 -8.11 -2.86 -1.14
N SER A 280 -8.59 -2.33 -0.03
CA SER A 280 -8.19 -2.83 1.30
C SER A 280 -8.73 -4.24 1.60
N LEU A 281 -9.85 -4.60 0.98
CA LEU A 281 -10.50 -5.91 1.12
C LEU A 281 -10.27 -6.83 -0.09
N ALA A 282 -9.54 -6.38 -1.11
CA ALA A 282 -9.18 -7.20 -2.26
C ALA A 282 -8.10 -8.22 -1.88
N ALA A 283 -8.22 -9.45 -2.39
CA ALA A 283 -7.25 -10.51 -2.14
C ALA A 283 -5.85 -10.19 -2.68
N LEU A 284 -5.76 -9.43 -3.78
CA LEU A 284 -4.50 -8.87 -4.31
C LEU A 284 -4.30 -7.39 -3.95
N GLY A 285 -4.98 -6.91 -2.90
CA GLY A 285 -5.05 -5.52 -2.50
C GLY A 285 -4.09 -5.13 -1.37
N ALA A 286 -4.43 -4.06 -0.64
CA ALA A 286 -3.69 -3.65 0.56
C ALA A 286 -3.80 -4.71 1.67
N ARG A 287 -2.86 -4.68 2.64
CA ARG A 287 -2.75 -5.68 3.72
C ARG A 287 -3.00 -5.04 5.09
N PRO A 288 -4.23 -4.57 5.39
CA PRO A 288 -4.53 -3.79 6.60
C PRO A 288 -4.36 -4.58 7.90
N ASP A 289 -4.65 -5.88 7.86
CA ASP A 289 -4.67 -6.81 8.99
C ASP A 289 -3.29 -6.98 9.66
N GLY A 290 -2.20 -6.82 8.90
CA GLY A 290 -0.83 -6.84 9.44
C GLY A 290 -0.28 -5.47 9.81
N GLY A 291 -1.06 -4.39 9.75
CA GLY A 291 -0.65 -3.03 10.13
C GLY A 291 0.36 -2.33 9.22
N GLY A 292 0.80 -2.96 8.13
CA GLY A 292 1.80 -2.38 7.21
C GLY A 292 1.20 -1.33 6.27
N ARG A 293 0.13 -1.67 5.54
CA ARG A 293 -0.57 -0.74 4.65
C ARG A 293 -2.07 -0.96 4.70
N PHE A 294 -2.80 0.08 5.09
CA PHE A 294 -4.26 0.02 5.23
C PHE A 294 -4.99 0.11 3.89
N TYR A 295 -4.51 0.93 2.96
CA TYR A 295 -5.09 1.15 1.63
C TYR A 295 -3.98 1.52 0.61
N GLY A 296 -4.37 1.74 -0.64
CA GLY A 296 -3.48 2.15 -1.74
C GLY A 296 -2.55 1.09 -2.33
N VAL A 297 -1.50 1.57 -2.97
CA VAL A 297 -0.58 0.75 -3.76
C VAL A 297 0.49 0.14 -2.84
N ASN A 298 0.42 -1.17 -2.60
CA ASN A 298 1.51 -1.88 -1.93
C ASN A 298 2.64 -2.22 -2.93
N ASN A 299 3.75 -2.80 -2.45
CA ASN A 299 4.90 -3.10 -3.30
C ASN A 299 4.59 -4.18 -4.34
N GLN A 300 3.69 -5.12 -4.02
CA GLN A 300 3.22 -6.14 -4.95
C GLN A 300 2.47 -5.51 -6.13
N ILE A 301 1.48 -4.64 -5.86
CA ILE A 301 0.70 -3.92 -6.87
C ILE A 301 1.63 -3.02 -7.70
N ALA A 302 2.53 -2.28 -7.06
CA ALA A 302 3.51 -1.44 -7.77
C ALA A 302 4.35 -2.26 -8.77
N THR A 303 4.81 -3.44 -8.36
CA THR A 303 5.58 -4.36 -9.22
C THR A 303 4.76 -4.82 -10.42
N LEU A 304 3.50 -5.21 -10.20
CA LEU A 304 2.61 -5.73 -11.25
C LEU A 304 2.15 -4.63 -12.23
N LEU A 305 2.09 -3.36 -11.78
CA LEU A 305 1.72 -2.21 -12.62
C LEU A 305 2.91 -1.57 -13.35
N LEU A 306 4.15 -1.86 -12.96
CA LEU A 306 5.34 -1.26 -13.57
C LEU A 306 5.48 -1.62 -15.05
N SER A 307 5.32 -2.89 -15.45
CA SER A 307 5.43 -3.26 -16.87
C SER A 307 4.27 -2.68 -17.72
N PRO A 308 2.99 -2.71 -17.31
CA PRO A 308 1.92 -1.96 -17.98
C PRO A 308 2.21 -0.47 -18.14
N ALA A 309 2.77 0.18 -17.11
CA ALA A 309 3.11 1.60 -17.15
C ALA A 309 4.14 1.92 -18.23
N LEU A 310 5.23 1.13 -18.29
CA LEU A 310 6.31 1.34 -19.25
C LEU A 310 5.88 1.01 -20.68
N VAL A 311 5.04 -0.02 -20.87
CA VAL A 311 4.43 -0.32 -22.18
C VAL A 311 3.55 0.85 -22.64
N LEU A 312 2.70 1.38 -21.75
CA LEU A 312 1.90 2.57 -22.06
C LEU A 312 2.79 3.77 -22.41
N GLY A 313 3.88 4.00 -21.66
CA GLY A 313 4.86 5.05 -21.96
C GLY A 313 5.48 4.92 -23.34
N ALA A 314 5.88 3.71 -23.72
CA ALA A 314 6.46 3.44 -25.04
C ALA A 314 5.44 3.68 -26.18
N LEU A 315 4.19 3.23 -25.98
CA LEU A 315 3.11 3.45 -26.95
C LEU A 315 2.68 4.91 -27.09
N SER A 316 3.00 5.75 -26.11
CA SER A 316 2.60 7.17 -26.08
C SER A 316 3.51 8.08 -26.90
N GLY A 317 4.65 7.58 -27.39
CA GLY A 317 5.57 8.33 -28.24
C GLY A 317 5.96 9.68 -27.62
N PRO A 318 5.73 10.82 -28.30
CA PRO A 318 6.03 12.15 -27.76
C PRO A 318 5.33 12.48 -26.44
N ALA A 319 4.17 11.86 -26.15
CA ALA A 319 3.42 12.09 -24.91
C ALA A 319 3.97 11.31 -23.70
N LEU A 320 5.05 10.53 -23.86
CA LEU A 320 5.69 9.77 -22.78
C LEU A 320 5.92 10.59 -21.49
N PRO A 321 6.42 11.84 -21.50
CA PRO A 321 6.62 12.61 -20.27
C PRO A 321 5.30 12.88 -19.53
N GLY A 322 4.21 13.14 -20.26
CA GLY A 322 2.89 13.35 -19.68
C GLY A 322 2.33 12.08 -19.04
N VAL A 323 2.48 10.94 -19.72
CA VAL A 323 2.10 9.63 -19.17
C VAL A 323 2.94 9.27 -17.95
N ALA A 324 4.26 9.49 -18.01
CA ALA A 324 5.16 9.25 -16.90
C ALA A 324 4.76 10.06 -15.66
N LEU A 325 4.44 11.34 -15.85
CA LEU A 325 3.98 12.23 -14.78
C LEU A 325 2.65 11.74 -14.19
N LEU A 326 1.65 11.46 -15.02
CA LEU A 326 0.31 11.06 -14.57
C LEU A 326 0.32 9.72 -13.84
N VAL A 327 1.00 8.71 -14.38
CA VAL A 327 1.09 7.38 -13.76
C VAL A 327 1.89 7.46 -12.46
N SER A 328 3.04 8.15 -12.45
CA SER A 328 3.87 8.30 -11.25
C SER A 328 3.12 9.07 -10.16
N ALA A 329 2.40 10.14 -10.52
CA ALA A 329 1.53 10.87 -9.58
C ALA A 329 0.47 9.95 -8.97
N GLY A 330 -0.21 9.12 -9.77
CA GLY A 330 -1.18 8.14 -9.25
C GLY A 330 -0.59 7.15 -8.24
N ILE A 331 0.68 6.76 -8.40
CA ILE A 331 1.40 5.90 -7.43
C ILE A 331 1.83 6.68 -6.17
N GLY A 332 2.19 7.95 -6.32
CA GLY A 332 2.77 8.79 -5.27
C GLY A 332 1.77 9.61 -4.44
N VAL A 333 0.54 9.80 -4.90
CA VAL A 333 -0.46 10.65 -4.23
C VAL A 333 -0.98 10.01 -2.93
N SER A 334 -0.93 10.77 -1.82
CA SER A 334 -1.29 10.30 -0.47
C SER A 334 -2.75 9.88 -0.31
N THR A 335 -3.68 10.57 -0.99
CA THR A 335 -5.11 10.25 -0.94
C THR A 335 -5.46 8.92 -1.64
N ILE A 336 -4.64 8.49 -2.59
CA ILE A 336 -4.75 7.20 -3.29
C ILE A 336 -4.00 6.10 -2.52
N GLY A 337 -3.19 6.50 -1.53
CA GLY A 337 -2.38 5.64 -0.67
C GLY A 337 -0.99 5.45 -1.25
N ALA A 338 -0.20 6.52 -1.08
CA ALA A 338 1.12 6.70 -1.67
C ALA A 338 2.08 5.54 -1.43
N ASN A 339 2.82 5.17 -2.47
CA ASN A 339 3.97 4.31 -2.37
C ASN A 339 5.23 5.06 -2.81
N GLY A 340 5.95 5.67 -1.86
CA GLY A 340 7.19 6.41 -2.19
C GLY A 340 8.24 5.55 -2.89
N GLY A 341 8.40 4.29 -2.47
CA GLY A 341 9.30 3.35 -3.14
C GLY A 341 8.86 3.01 -4.56
N GLY A 342 7.56 2.81 -4.76
CA GLY A 342 6.95 2.64 -6.08
C GLY A 342 7.10 3.87 -6.96
N LEU A 343 6.86 5.07 -6.42
CA LEU A 343 7.02 6.34 -7.13
C LEU A 343 8.44 6.47 -7.71
N LEU A 344 9.47 6.24 -6.86
CA LEU A 344 10.85 6.31 -7.30
C LEU A 344 11.15 5.32 -8.43
N ALA A 345 10.69 4.07 -8.29
CA ALA A 345 10.88 3.06 -9.31
C ALA A 345 10.19 3.37 -10.64
N PHE A 346 8.99 3.94 -10.59
CA PHE A 346 8.27 4.36 -11.80
C PHE A 346 8.98 5.53 -12.49
N LEU A 347 9.39 6.55 -11.73
CA LEU A 347 10.14 7.68 -12.28
C LEU A 347 11.47 7.22 -12.92
N VAL A 348 12.23 6.36 -12.23
CA VAL A 348 13.49 5.82 -12.77
C VAL A 348 13.23 4.94 -14.00
N GLY A 349 12.19 4.10 -13.97
CA GLY A 349 11.80 3.26 -15.10
C GLY A 349 11.42 4.09 -16.33
N PHE A 350 10.56 5.10 -16.17
CA PHE A 350 10.18 5.99 -17.27
C PHE A 350 11.36 6.82 -17.78
N PHE A 351 12.24 7.27 -16.89
CA PHE A 351 13.45 7.97 -17.27
C PHE A 351 14.38 7.08 -18.10
N ALA A 352 14.65 5.87 -17.64
CA ALA A 352 15.43 4.88 -18.38
C ALA A 352 14.79 4.58 -19.74
N LEU A 353 13.46 4.41 -19.78
CA LEU A 353 12.73 4.21 -21.04
C LEU A 353 12.92 5.38 -22.00
N GLY A 354 12.80 6.61 -21.53
CA GLY A 354 12.98 7.81 -22.37
C GLY A 354 14.39 7.93 -22.96
N LEU A 355 15.42 7.55 -22.19
CA LEU A 355 16.80 7.51 -22.69
C LEU A 355 17.01 6.41 -23.73
N LEU A 356 16.52 5.20 -23.43
CA LEU A 356 16.66 4.03 -24.30
C LEU A 356 15.90 4.17 -25.61
N LEU A 357 14.74 4.85 -25.61
CA LEU A 357 13.98 5.12 -26.85
C LEU A 357 14.57 6.25 -27.70
N ARG A 358 15.45 7.09 -27.13
CA ARG A 358 16.08 8.23 -27.83
C ARG A 358 17.56 8.01 -28.14
N ASP A 359 18.11 6.84 -27.80
CA ASP A 359 19.56 6.54 -27.86
C ASP A 359 20.44 7.60 -27.16
N VAL A 360 19.93 8.25 -26.12
CA VAL A 360 20.65 9.28 -25.36
C VAL A 360 21.36 8.66 -24.15
N ARG A 361 22.63 8.99 -23.96
CA ARG A 361 23.38 8.57 -22.76
C ARG A 361 22.85 9.33 -21.53
N PRO A 362 22.60 8.65 -20.39
CA PRO A 362 22.17 9.30 -19.16
C PRO A 362 23.17 10.37 -18.73
N THR A 363 22.69 11.58 -18.41
CA THR A 363 23.50 12.60 -17.76
C THR A 363 23.26 12.58 -16.24
N PRO A 364 24.28 12.85 -15.40
CA PRO A 364 24.12 12.90 -13.94
C PRO A 364 23.04 13.88 -13.46
N ALA A 365 22.81 14.95 -14.23
CA ALA A 365 21.79 15.97 -13.95
C ALA A 365 20.37 15.41 -13.91
N ALA A 366 20.06 14.39 -14.72
CA ALA A 366 18.73 13.82 -14.77
C ALA A 366 18.44 12.88 -13.58
N ALA A 367 19.47 12.23 -13.03
CA ALA A 367 19.37 11.49 -11.77
C ALA A 367 19.13 12.44 -10.58
N LEU A 368 19.77 13.61 -10.57
CA LEU A 368 19.56 14.66 -9.56
C LEU A 368 18.18 15.31 -9.67
N ALA A 369 17.65 15.51 -10.88
CA ALA A 369 16.30 16.04 -11.09
C ALA A 369 15.21 15.11 -10.54
N LEU A 370 15.42 13.79 -10.62
CA LEU A 370 14.48 12.79 -10.11
C LEU A 370 14.38 12.81 -8.57
N VAL A 371 15.52 13.04 -7.89
CA VAL A 371 15.60 13.23 -6.44
C VAL A 371 14.98 14.58 -6.03
N GLY A 372 15.14 15.63 -6.84
CA GLY A 372 14.52 16.94 -6.61
C GLY A 372 12.99 16.94 -6.74
N ILE A 373 12.44 16.17 -7.68
CA ILE A 373 10.98 16.05 -7.90
C ILE A 373 10.30 15.33 -6.72
N ASP A 374 10.93 14.29 -6.16
CA ASP A 374 10.43 13.59 -4.96
C ASP A 374 10.43 14.51 -3.71
N ALA A 375 11.45 15.35 -3.56
CA ALA A 375 11.50 16.37 -2.52
C ALA A 375 10.45 17.48 -2.70
N ALA A 376 10.15 17.86 -3.95
CA ALA A 376 9.20 18.93 -4.27
C ALA A 376 7.72 18.48 -4.24
N LEU A 377 7.43 17.20 -4.52
CA LEU A 377 6.05 16.68 -4.59
C LEU A 377 5.46 16.24 -3.25
N GLY A 378 6.14 16.52 -2.12
CA GLY A 378 5.46 16.70 -0.83
C GLY A 378 4.62 15.50 -0.37
N GLY A 379 5.17 14.29 -0.42
CA GLY A 379 4.59 13.13 0.23
C GLY A 379 4.77 13.23 1.75
N SER A 380 3.80 13.82 2.45
CA SER A 380 3.70 13.75 3.91
C SER A 380 3.76 12.29 4.33
N ASN A 381 4.91 11.85 4.87
CA ASN A 381 4.98 11.16 6.16
C ASN A 381 6.40 10.69 6.53
N HIS A 382 7.38 10.58 5.63
CA HIS A 382 8.77 10.27 6.05
C HIS A 382 9.88 10.87 5.17
N VAL A 383 9.64 11.14 3.89
CA VAL A 383 10.69 11.59 2.96
C VAL A 383 11.00 13.09 3.12
N THR A 384 9.99 13.94 3.35
CA THR A 384 10.19 15.37 3.60
C THR A 384 10.99 15.64 4.89
N HIS A 385 10.79 14.84 5.94
CA HIS A 385 11.62 14.90 7.15
C HIS A 385 13.03 14.33 6.93
N ALA A 386 13.17 13.28 6.11
CA ALA A 386 14.47 12.67 5.80
C ALA A 386 15.36 13.57 4.93
N VAL A 387 14.79 14.32 3.99
CA VAL A 387 15.51 15.32 3.18
C VAL A 387 15.80 16.58 4.00
N GLY A 388 14.89 16.99 4.90
CA GLY A 388 15.13 18.09 5.83
C GLY A 388 16.20 17.82 6.90
N GLY A 389 16.51 16.55 7.18
CA GLY A 389 17.56 16.13 8.13
C GLY A 389 18.96 15.95 7.51
N GLY A 390 19.10 16.11 6.19
CA GLY A 390 20.38 15.98 5.46
C GLY A 390 20.68 14.57 4.90
N PRO A 391 21.81 14.39 4.20
CA PRO A 391 22.17 13.13 3.54
C PRO A 391 22.38 11.95 4.53
N GLY A 392 22.74 12.23 5.78
CA GLY A 392 22.91 11.22 6.82
C GLY A 392 21.58 10.55 7.23
N SER A 393 20.48 11.29 7.31
CA SER A 393 19.16 10.72 7.61
C SER A 393 18.63 9.89 6.44
N LEU A 394 18.88 10.31 5.19
CA LEU A 394 18.55 9.50 4.01
C LEU A 394 19.30 8.17 3.99
N ALA A 395 20.61 8.20 4.26
CA ALA A 395 21.43 6.99 4.37
C ALA A 395 20.94 6.08 5.52
N GLY A 396 20.56 6.64 6.67
CA GLY A 396 19.98 5.89 7.79
C GLY A 396 18.66 5.20 7.44
N HIS A 397 17.75 5.90 6.76
CA HIS A 397 16.49 5.31 6.30
C HIS A 397 16.70 4.22 5.24
N PHE A 398 17.66 4.42 4.33
CA PHE A 398 18.04 3.41 3.36
C PHE A 398 18.63 2.16 4.03
N ALA A 399 19.58 2.34 4.94
CA ALA A 399 20.18 1.25 5.71
C ALA A 399 19.13 0.49 6.52
N HIS A 400 18.16 1.19 7.12
CA HIS A 400 17.05 0.57 7.84
C HIS A 400 16.16 -0.28 6.92
N ARG A 401 15.83 0.21 5.71
CA ARG A 401 15.07 -0.57 4.71
C ARG A 401 15.84 -1.78 4.21
N LEU A 402 17.15 -1.63 3.96
CA LEU A 402 18.01 -2.74 3.55
C LEU A 402 18.11 -3.80 4.65
N HIS A 403 18.22 -3.38 5.91
CA HIS A 403 18.20 -4.27 7.06
C HIS A 403 16.87 -5.02 7.18
N LEU A 404 15.74 -4.33 7.02
CA LEU A 404 14.40 -4.94 6.99
C LEU A 404 14.27 -5.98 5.87
N ALA A 405 14.71 -5.64 4.66
CA ALA A 405 14.69 -6.53 3.51
C ALA A 405 15.54 -7.78 3.74
N ALA A 406 16.76 -7.60 4.25
CA ALA A 406 17.66 -8.72 4.58
C ALA A 406 17.08 -9.60 5.68
N ALA A 407 16.54 -9.00 6.74
CA ALA A 407 15.89 -9.73 7.83
C ALA A 407 14.66 -10.52 7.34
N TYR A 408 13.89 -9.98 6.40
CA TYR A 408 12.75 -10.69 5.81
C TYR A 408 13.17 -11.92 5.02
N VAL A 409 14.19 -11.80 4.16
CA VAL A 409 14.71 -12.93 3.36
C VAL A 409 15.31 -14.01 4.27
N ALA A 410 16.06 -13.59 5.30
CA ALA A 410 16.68 -14.50 6.26
C ALA A 410 15.67 -15.14 7.24
N ALA A 411 14.47 -14.59 7.39
CA ALA A 411 13.50 -15.07 8.36
C ALA A 411 12.99 -16.49 8.06
N ARG A 412 13.02 -16.94 6.79
CA ARG A 412 12.58 -18.30 6.41
C ARG A 412 13.39 -18.83 5.22
N TRP A 413 13.79 -20.10 5.28
CA TRP A 413 14.60 -20.74 4.22
C TRP A 413 13.91 -20.71 2.85
N ASN A 414 12.58 -20.88 2.80
CA ASN A 414 11.82 -20.87 1.55
C ASN A 414 11.78 -19.47 0.90
N GLN A 415 11.79 -18.40 1.71
CA GLN A 415 11.88 -17.03 1.21
C GLN A 415 13.26 -16.77 0.58
N ALA A 416 14.33 -17.23 1.24
CA ALA A 416 15.68 -17.15 0.69
C ALA A 416 15.82 -17.90 -0.65
N VAL A 417 15.29 -19.12 -0.75
CA VAL A 417 15.30 -19.91 -2.00
C VAL A 417 14.52 -19.20 -3.10
N LEU A 418 13.27 -18.77 -2.83
CA LEU A 418 12.43 -18.09 -3.80
C LEU A 418 13.06 -16.78 -4.28
N PHE A 419 13.61 -15.98 -3.36
CA PHE A 419 14.29 -14.74 -3.70
C PHE A 419 15.51 -15.01 -4.59
N THR A 420 16.38 -15.93 -4.20
CA THR A 420 17.60 -16.27 -4.95
C THR A 420 17.29 -16.80 -6.34
N ALA A 421 16.33 -17.73 -6.45
CA ALA A 421 15.90 -18.27 -7.74
C ALA A 421 15.31 -17.18 -8.65
N SER A 422 14.54 -16.25 -8.08
CA SER A 422 13.93 -15.15 -8.83
C SER A 422 14.96 -14.14 -9.33
N VAL A 423 15.95 -13.78 -8.49
CA VAL A 423 17.07 -12.91 -8.87
C VAL A 423 17.95 -13.58 -9.95
N ALA A 424 18.21 -14.88 -9.83
CA ALA A 424 18.91 -15.64 -10.87
C ALA A 424 18.13 -15.62 -12.19
N GLY A 425 16.80 -15.85 -12.14
CA GLY A 425 15.93 -15.77 -13.32
C GLY A 425 15.95 -14.38 -13.97
N LEU A 426 15.86 -13.30 -13.18
CA LEU A 426 15.99 -11.92 -13.67
C LEU A 426 17.36 -11.67 -14.31
N THR A 427 18.43 -12.20 -13.72
CA THR A 427 19.79 -12.07 -14.25
C THR A 427 19.90 -12.77 -15.60
N VAL A 428 19.37 -13.99 -15.72
CA VAL A 428 19.29 -14.71 -17.00
C VAL A 428 18.52 -13.88 -18.04
N VAL A 429 17.32 -13.37 -17.69
CA VAL A 429 16.52 -12.53 -18.60
C VAL A 429 17.29 -11.27 -19.04
N ALA A 430 18.06 -10.65 -18.14
CA ALA A 430 18.86 -9.46 -18.43
C ALA A 430 20.07 -9.74 -19.35
N LEU A 431 20.61 -10.96 -19.32
CA LEU A 431 21.75 -11.38 -20.14
C LEU A 431 21.33 -11.86 -21.53
N LEU A 432 20.13 -12.43 -21.64
CA LEU A 432 19.65 -12.98 -22.91
C LEU A 432 19.34 -11.87 -23.93
N ARG A 433 19.82 -12.02 -25.18
CA ARG A 433 19.58 -11.13 -26.32
C ARG A 433 18.45 -11.66 -27.24
N PRO A 434 17.81 -10.82 -28.09
CA PRO A 434 17.89 -9.36 -28.14
C PRO A 434 17.21 -8.70 -26.92
N ARG A 435 17.65 -7.50 -26.55
CA ARG A 435 17.04 -6.70 -25.47
C ARG A 435 16.17 -5.60 -26.09
N VAL A 436 15.03 -5.33 -25.48
CA VAL A 436 14.08 -4.29 -25.90
C VAL A 436 14.05 -3.18 -24.84
N ALA A 437 13.94 -1.92 -25.27
CA ALA A 437 14.02 -0.75 -24.38
C ALA A 437 13.06 -0.84 -23.18
N VAL A 438 11.84 -1.35 -23.38
CA VAL A 438 10.83 -1.50 -22.32
C VAL A 438 11.25 -2.53 -21.27
N LEU A 439 11.84 -3.66 -21.68
CA LEU A 439 12.35 -4.68 -20.75
C LEU A 439 13.51 -4.13 -19.93
N ASP A 440 14.39 -3.35 -20.55
CA ASP A 440 15.55 -2.76 -19.88
C ASP A 440 15.13 -1.71 -18.86
N ALA A 441 14.21 -0.82 -19.25
CA ALA A 441 13.58 0.14 -18.35
C ALA A 441 12.87 -0.55 -17.17
N PHE A 442 12.18 -1.66 -17.44
CA PHE A 442 11.50 -2.46 -16.42
C PHE A 442 12.48 -3.07 -15.42
N LEU A 443 13.58 -3.65 -15.90
CA LEU A 443 14.64 -4.19 -15.05
C LEU A 443 15.29 -3.11 -14.17
N VAL A 444 15.54 -1.92 -14.72
CA VAL A 444 16.09 -0.78 -13.94
C VAL A 444 15.08 -0.37 -12.86
N GLY A 445 13.80 -0.21 -13.19
CA GLY A 445 12.76 0.11 -12.20
C GLY A 445 12.62 -0.98 -11.12
N LEU A 446 12.74 -2.25 -11.49
CA LEU A 446 12.73 -3.38 -10.55
C LEU A 446 13.91 -3.35 -9.56
N VAL A 447 15.11 -3.00 -10.02
CA VAL A 447 16.27 -2.84 -9.12
C VAL A 447 15.96 -1.77 -8.08
N VAL A 448 15.38 -0.64 -8.49
CA VAL A 448 14.97 0.41 -7.55
C VAL A 448 13.92 -0.13 -6.57
N LEU A 449 12.89 -0.83 -7.04
CA LEU A 449 11.87 -1.44 -6.17
C LEU A 449 12.50 -2.38 -5.12
N LEU A 450 13.44 -3.23 -5.53
CA LEU A 450 14.13 -4.14 -4.62
C LEU A 450 14.94 -3.41 -3.54
N LEU A 451 15.56 -2.28 -3.89
CA LEU A 451 16.37 -1.48 -2.97
C LEU A 451 15.53 -0.69 -1.95
N VAL A 452 14.31 -0.28 -2.31
CA VAL A 452 13.46 0.58 -1.48
C VAL A 452 12.34 -0.15 -0.76
N SER A 453 12.17 -1.46 -1.00
CA SER A 453 11.09 -2.25 -0.46
C SER A 453 11.50 -3.08 0.76
N ASP A 454 10.52 -3.31 1.63
CA ASP A 454 10.55 -4.19 2.80
C ASP A 454 10.10 -5.63 2.49
N ASN A 455 9.69 -5.92 1.25
CA ASN A 455 9.27 -7.25 0.80
C ASN A 455 9.94 -7.64 -0.53
N PRO A 456 11.25 -7.96 -0.49
CA PRO A 456 12.04 -8.19 -1.70
C PRO A 456 11.69 -9.49 -2.42
N THR A 457 11.18 -10.52 -1.72
CA THR A 457 10.84 -11.80 -2.35
C THR A 457 9.65 -11.67 -3.31
N ASP A 458 8.57 -11.00 -2.88
CA ASP A 458 7.38 -10.81 -3.74
C ASP A 458 7.75 -9.97 -4.98
N ILE A 459 8.61 -8.96 -4.82
CA ILE A 459 9.09 -8.13 -5.94
C ILE A 459 9.95 -8.95 -6.89
N ALA A 460 10.92 -9.71 -6.39
CA ALA A 460 11.79 -10.51 -7.23
C ALA A 460 10.99 -11.56 -8.01
N GLY A 461 10.09 -12.29 -7.33
CA GLY A 461 9.29 -13.36 -7.95
C GLY A 461 8.31 -12.84 -8.99
N LEU A 462 7.46 -11.88 -8.63
CA LEU A 462 6.48 -11.31 -9.58
C LEU A 462 7.16 -10.46 -10.66
N GLY A 463 8.26 -9.78 -10.31
CA GLY A 463 9.12 -9.06 -11.26
C GLY A 463 9.74 -9.99 -12.29
N ALA A 464 10.27 -11.15 -11.88
CA ALA A 464 10.81 -12.16 -12.78
C ALA A 464 9.74 -12.68 -13.74
N LEU A 465 8.55 -13.03 -13.23
CA LEU A 465 7.44 -13.49 -14.07
C LEU A 465 7.01 -12.41 -15.08
N SER A 466 6.86 -11.16 -14.64
CA SER A 466 6.55 -10.03 -15.52
C SER A 466 7.63 -9.81 -16.58
N ALA A 467 8.92 -9.93 -16.23
CA ALA A 467 10.03 -9.80 -17.17
C ALA A 467 10.01 -10.91 -18.23
N ILE A 468 9.79 -12.15 -17.80
CA ILE A 468 9.69 -13.32 -18.69
C ILE A 468 8.52 -13.14 -19.65
N VAL A 469 7.33 -12.84 -19.14
CA VAL A 469 6.13 -12.65 -19.96
C VAL A 469 6.31 -11.51 -20.96
N LEU A 470 6.85 -10.38 -20.52
CA LEU A 470 7.13 -9.23 -21.39
C LEU A 470 8.13 -9.60 -22.51
N ARG A 471 9.17 -10.37 -22.17
CA ARG A 471 10.15 -10.89 -23.12
C ARG A 471 9.51 -11.86 -24.11
N VAL A 472 8.67 -12.79 -23.64
CA VAL A 472 7.99 -13.78 -24.48
C VAL A 472 7.10 -13.08 -25.50
N TRP A 473 6.30 -12.12 -25.04
CA TRP A 473 5.47 -11.32 -25.92
C TRP A 473 6.31 -10.55 -26.93
N LEU A 474 7.16 -9.61 -26.50
CA LEU A 474 7.87 -8.71 -27.42
C LEU A 474 8.91 -9.42 -28.29
N GLY A 475 9.55 -10.47 -27.78
CA GLY A 475 10.62 -11.18 -28.47
C GLY A 475 10.16 -12.19 -29.51
N ARG A 476 8.97 -12.80 -29.34
CA ARG A 476 8.48 -13.85 -30.26
C ARG A 476 7.38 -13.39 -31.21
N THR A 477 6.59 -12.39 -30.83
CA THR A 477 5.45 -11.98 -31.67
C THR A 477 5.84 -10.97 -32.74
N GLY A 478 7.07 -10.41 -32.67
CA GLY A 478 7.54 -9.38 -33.58
C GLY A 478 6.81 -8.05 -33.44
N GLU A 479 5.92 -7.91 -32.44
CA GLU A 479 5.16 -6.69 -32.20
C GLU A 479 6.09 -5.60 -31.66
N ARG A 480 6.37 -4.59 -32.50
CA ARG A 480 7.17 -3.43 -32.12
C ARG A 480 6.28 -2.39 -31.43
N LEU A 481 6.75 -1.92 -30.27
CA LEU A 481 6.08 -0.86 -29.49
C LEU A 481 6.48 0.56 -29.93
N SER A 482 7.42 0.70 -30.86
CA SER A 482 7.84 2.00 -31.39
C SER A 482 6.81 2.55 -32.38
N GLY A 483 6.42 3.81 -32.18
CA GLY A 483 5.66 4.61 -33.13
C GLY A 483 6.50 5.28 -34.22
N LEU A 484 7.78 4.91 -34.36
CA LEU A 484 8.68 5.39 -35.41
C LEU A 484 8.62 4.44 -36.63
N ASP A 485 7.44 4.31 -37.21
CA ASP A 485 7.28 4.01 -38.64
C ASP A 485 6.39 5.11 -39.24
#